data_AF-A0A1F4CAN4-F1
#
_entry.id   AF-A0A1F4CAN4-F1
#
_cell.length_a   1.000
_cell.length_b   1.000
_cell.length_c   1.000
_cell.angle_alpha   90.00
_cell.angle_beta   90.00
_cell.angle_gamma   90.00
#
_symmetry.space_group_name_H-M   'P 1'
#
loop_
_entity.id
_entity.type
_entity.pdbx_description
1 polymer ?
#
loop_
_entity_poly.entity_id
_entity_poly.type
_entity_poly.pdbx_seq_one_letter_code
_entity_poly.pdbx_strand_id
1 'polypeptide(L)'
;MKNHLASAIAAAVGLVLSAGAPAQTMSHADYKTRYEAIAAQSKAGQAACRSFAGNIRDICLAKAKGSEAVAQAELKAAYEPGGKSRYDVSITRAQADYRIAREKCDDKSGNAKDVCIEEAWTAQVSADADARSQ
;
A
#
# COMPACT_ATOMS: atom_id res chain seq x y z
N MET A 1 -15.06 27.69 -24.59
CA MET A 1 -14.13 28.84 -24.59
C MET A 1 -14.50 29.80 -23.47
N LYS A 2 -13.67 29.88 -22.44
CA LYS A 2 -13.21 31.11 -21.77
C LYS A 2 -12.32 30.68 -20.61
N ASN A 3 -11.03 30.70 -20.91
CA ASN A 3 -9.92 30.46 -20.00
C ASN A 3 -9.89 31.60 -18.99
N HIS A 4 -9.81 31.28 -17.70
CA HIS A 4 -9.25 32.17 -16.71
C HIS A 4 -7.86 31.65 -16.35
N LEU A 5 -6.91 32.07 -17.17
CA LEU A 5 -5.48 32.00 -16.90
C LEU A 5 -5.14 33.08 -15.86
N ALA A 6 -4.31 32.68 -14.91
CA ALA A 6 -3.42 33.49 -14.10
C ALA A 6 -4.05 34.52 -13.13
N SER A 7 -4.08 34.14 -11.86
CA SER A 7 -3.49 34.99 -10.84
C SER A 7 -2.79 34.10 -9.81
N ALA A 8 -1.49 33.93 -10.00
CA ALA A 8 -0.59 33.42 -8.99
C ALA A 8 -0.46 34.49 -7.89
N ILE A 9 -0.95 34.17 -6.68
CA ILE A 9 -0.49 34.82 -5.46
C ILE A 9 -0.01 33.68 -4.56
N ALA A 10 1.31 33.48 -4.57
CA ALA A 10 2.01 32.68 -3.60
C ALA A 10 1.89 33.38 -2.24
N ALA A 11 0.88 33.00 -1.44
CA ALA A 11 0.87 33.28 -0.02
C ALA A 11 1.64 32.15 0.69
N ALA A 12 2.96 32.32 0.79
CA ALA A 12 3.79 31.56 1.70
C ALA A 12 3.38 31.92 3.13
N VAL A 13 2.34 31.25 3.65
CA VAL A 13 2.07 31.24 5.08
C VAL A 13 3.00 30.18 5.68
N GLY A 14 4.16 30.63 6.12
CA GLY A 14 5.02 29.87 7.00
C GLY A 14 4.25 29.57 8.29
N LEU A 15 3.75 28.34 8.41
CA LEU A 15 3.33 27.82 9.70
C LEU A 15 4.56 27.12 10.31
N VAL A 16 5.39 27.90 10.99
CA VAL A 16 6.33 27.35 11.97
C VAL A 16 5.48 26.79 13.11
N LEU A 17 5.20 25.48 13.08
CA LEU A 17 4.91 24.74 14.31
C LEU A 17 6.22 24.19 14.85
N SER A 18 6.99 25.05 15.50
CA SER A 18 7.85 24.63 16.60
C SER A 18 6.96 24.40 17.82
N ALA A 19 6.27 23.27 17.82
CA ALA A 19 5.74 22.63 19.00
C ALA A 19 5.88 21.14 18.72
N GLY A 20 6.83 20.49 19.40
CA GLY A 20 6.83 19.05 19.50
C GLY A 20 5.48 18.66 20.10
N ALA A 21 4.52 18.28 19.27
CA ALA A 21 3.36 17.56 19.75
C ALA A 21 3.93 16.35 20.50
N PRO A 22 3.49 16.05 21.74
CA PRO A 22 3.84 14.77 22.31
C PRO A 22 3.40 13.71 21.29
N ALA A 23 4.27 12.75 20.99
CA ALA A 23 3.87 11.56 20.28
C ALA A 23 2.73 10.93 21.09
N GLN A 24 1.48 11.27 20.76
CA GLN A 24 0.33 10.72 21.43
C GLN A 24 0.32 9.24 21.03
N THR A 25 0.59 8.39 22.02
CA THR A 25 0.41 6.95 21.86
C THR A 25 -1.05 6.73 21.46
N MET A 26 -1.26 6.15 20.28
CA MET A 26 -2.59 5.87 19.76
C MET A 26 -3.34 4.98 20.76
N SER A 27 -4.57 5.33 21.12
CA SER A 27 -5.36 4.48 22.01
C SER A 27 -5.78 3.21 21.27
N HIS A 28 -6.08 2.14 22.01
CA HIS A 28 -6.63 0.91 21.41
C HIS A 28 -7.94 1.16 20.64
N ALA A 29 -8.77 2.09 21.13
CA ALA A 29 -10.02 2.48 20.46
C ALA A 29 -9.74 3.21 19.13
N ASP A 30 -8.76 4.12 19.10
CA ASP A 30 -8.34 4.80 17.87
C ASP A 30 -7.73 3.82 16.87
N TYR A 31 -6.88 2.90 17.35
CA TYR A 31 -6.30 1.83 16.53
C TYR A 31 -7.39 1.00 15.86
N LYS A 32 -8.35 0.49 16.64
CA LYS A 32 -9.46 -0.30 16.10
C LYS A 32 -10.27 0.48 15.06
N THR A 33 -10.61 1.72 15.37
CA THR A 33 -11.38 2.60 14.47
C THR A 33 -10.64 2.83 13.15
N ARG A 34 -9.33 3.10 13.20
CA ARG A 34 -8.50 3.29 12.01
C ARG A 34 -8.34 2.00 11.21
N TYR A 35 -8.19 0.86 11.89
CA TYR A 35 -8.10 -0.46 11.25
C TYR A 35 -9.37 -0.77 10.44
N GLU A 36 -10.54 -0.57 11.05
CA GLU A 36 -11.84 -0.74 10.38
C GLU A 36 -12.04 0.25 9.24
N ALA A 37 -11.58 1.50 9.40
CA ALA A 37 -11.64 2.51 8.33
C ALA A 37 -10.80 2.11 7.11
N ILE A 38 -9.60 1.54 7.31
CA ILE A 38 -8.75 1.02 6.22
C ILE A 38 -9.48 -0.11 5.47
N ALA A 39 -10.08 -1.05 6.20
CA ALA A 39 -10.84 -2.15 5.59
C ALA A 39 -12.07 -1.64 4.81
N ALA A 40 -12.79 -0.66 5.35
CA ALA A 40 -13.93 -0.05 4.67
C ALA A 40 -13.52 0.69 3.38
N GLN A 41 -12.43 1.44 3.41
CA GLN A 41 -11.88 2.12 2.22
C GLN A 41 -11.43 1.11 1.16
N SER A 42 -10.73 0.04 1.56
CA SER A 42 -10.35 -1.06 0.67
C SER A 42 -11.58 -1.71 0.02
N LYS A 43 -12.63 -1.99 0.80
CA LYS A 43 -13.88 -2.56 0.29
C LYS A 43 -14.53 -1.65 -0.77
N ALA A 44 -14.51 -0.33 -0.57
CA ALA A 44 -14.98 0.63 -1.56
C ALA A 44 -14.10 0.62 -2.83
N GLY A 45 -12.77 0.58 -2.68
CA GLY A 45 -11.83 0.43 -3.80
C GLY A 45 -12.02 -0.87 -4.59
N GLN A 46 -12.21 -1.99 -3.90
CA GLN A 46 -12.53 -3.28 -4.53
C GLN A 46 -13.87 -3.26 -5.26
N ALA A 47 -14.87 -2.53 -4.74
CA ALA A 47 -16.13 -2.33 -5.44
C ALA A 47 -15.93 -1.51 -6.72
N ALA A 48 -15.08 -0.48 -6.70
CA ALA A 48 -14.71 0.28 -7.90
C ALA A 48 -14.01 -0.61 -8.94
N CYS A 49 -13.23 -1.61 -8.53
CA CYS A 49 -12.61 -2.56 -9.45
C CYS A 49 -13.62 -3.37 -10.29
N ARG A 50 -14.90 -3.45 -9.88
CA ARG A 50 -15.95 -4.17 -10.63
C ARG A 50 -16.25 -3.57 -12.00
N SER A 51 -15.87 -2.31 -12.25
CA SER A 51 -16.00 -1.70 -13.58
C SER A 51 -14.98 -2.26 -14.59
N PHE A 52 -13.98 -3.01 -14.13
CA PHE A 52 -12.99 -3.66 -14.99
C PHE A 52 -13.35 -5.13 -15.25
N ALA A 53 -12.73 -5.71 -16.27
CA ALA A 53 -12.90 -7.11 -16.65
C ALA A 53 -11.54 -7.78 -16.87
N GLY A 54 -11.53 -9.12 -16.78
CA GLY A 54 -10.32 -9.94 -16.95
C GLY A 54 -9.19 -9.55 -16.01
N ASN A 55 -7.96 -9.72 -16.49
CA ASN A 55 -6.73 -9.44 -15.75
C ASN A 55 -6.69 -8.03 -15.14
N ILE A 56 -7.22 -7.02 -15.85
CA ILE A 56 -7.27 -5.64 -15.35
C ILE A 56 -8.04 -5.55 -14.01
N ARG A 57 -9.14 -6.30 -13.89
CA ARG A 57 -9.89 -6.38 -12.63
C ARG A 57 -9.07 -7.08 -11.55
N ASP A 58 -8.39 -8.16 -11.90
CA ASP A 58 -7.63 -8.97 -10.95
C ASP A 58 -6.42 -8.20 -10.39
N ILE A 59 -5.69 -7.48 -11.25
CA ILE A 59 -4.65 -6.52 -10.85
C ILE A 59 -5.25 -5.43 -9.94
N CYS A 60 -6.41 -4.87 -10.28
CA CYS A 60 -7.06 -3.84 -9.46
C CYS A 60 -7.38 -4.37 -8.06
N LEU A 61 -7.95 -5.58 -7.97
CA LEU A 61 -8.26 -6.24 -6.70
C LEU A 61 -7.00 -6.58 -5.91
N ALA A 62 -5.94 -7.06 -6.56
CA ALA A 62 -4.66 -7.35 -5.94
C ALA A 62 -4.02 -6.09 -5.35
N LYS A 63 -4.07 -4.96 -6.07
CA LYS A 63 -3.62 -3.65 -5.57
C LYS A 63 -4.42 -3.22 -4.35
N ALA A 64 -5.76 -3.23 -4.43
CA ALA A 64 -6.61 -2.80 -3.33
C ALA A 64 -6.35 -3.62 -2.05
N LYS A 65 -6.33 -4.95 -2.17
CA LYS A 65 -6.05 -5.86 -1.04
C LYS A 65 -4.61 -5.72 -0.52
N GLY A 66 -3.65 -5.51 -1.42
CA GLY A 66 -2.25 -5.27 -1.08
C GLY A 66 -2.09 -4.00 -0.26
N SER A 67 -2.67 -2.88 -0.74
CA SER A 67 -2.65 -1.60 -0.04
C SER A 67 -3.36 -1.66 1.31
N GLU A 68 -4.47 -2.39 1.42
CA GLU A 68 -5.14 -2.63 2.71
C GLU A 68 -4.21 -3.32 3.71
N ALA A 69 -3.59 -4.43 3.31
CA ALA A 69 -2.71 -5.20 4.17
C ALA A 69 -1.50 -4.37 4.63
N VAL A 70 -0.88 -3.63 3.70
CA VAL A 70 0.25 -2.75 4.01
C VAL A 70 -0.16 -1.64 4.98
N ALA A 71 -1.28 -0.96 4.73
CA ALA A 71 -1.75 0.11 5.61
C ALA A 71 -2.11 -0.41 7.01
N GLN A 72 -2.68 -1.62 7.12
CA GLN A 72 -2.94 -2.26 8.41
C GLN A 72 -1.64 -2.62 9.14
N ALA A 73 -0.63 -3.15 8.43
CA ALA A 73 0.67 -3.45 9.01
C ALA A 73 1.38 -2.16 9.49
N GLU A 74 1.32 -1.09 8.71
CA GLU A 74 1.87 0.22 9.08
C GLU A 74 1.14 0.81 10.29
N LEU A 75 -0.19 0.71 10.32
CA LEU A 75 -0.99 1.11 11.47
C LEU A 75 -0.60 0.33 12.73
N LYS A 76 -0.41 -0.99 12.61
CA LYS A 76 0.07 -1.84 13.70
C LYS A 76 1.47 -1.42 14.14
N ALA A 77 2.38 -1.12 13.21
CA ALA A 77 3.72 -0.65 13.54
C ALA A 77 3.73 0.72 14.21
N ALA A 78 2.76 1.58 13.91
CA ALA A 78 2.58 2.86 14.60
C ALA A 78 2.00 2.68 16.02
N TYR A 79 1.11 1.71 16.22
CA TYR A 79 0.50 1.39 17.52
C TYR A 79 1.46 0.62 18.45
N GLU A 80 2.19 -0.35 17.90
CA GLU A 80 3.17 -1.22 18.58
C GLU A 80 4.51 -1.18 17.82
N PRO A 81 5.33 -0.12 18.00
CA PRO A 81 6.59 0.01 17.29
C PRO A 81 7.63 -1.01 17.78
N GLY A 82 8.39 -1.58 16.86
CA GLY A 82 9.45 -2.54 17.18
C GLY A 82 10.06 -3.19 15.92
N GLY A 83 11.14 -3.95 16.11
CA GLY A 83 11.79 -4.68 15.02
C GLY A 83 10.85 -5.65 14.31
N LYS A 84 10.05 -6.41 15.07
CA LYS A 84 9.03 -7.30 14.50
C LYS A 84 8.01 -6.54 13.64
N SER A 85 7.50 -5.40 14.11
CA SER A 85 6.50 -4.63 13.35
C SER A 85 7.09 -4.02 12.07
N ARG A 86 8.37 -3.60 12.09
CA ARG A 86 9.09 -3.17 10.89
C ARG A 86 9.26 -4.32 9.90
N TYR A 87 9.67 -5.49 10.38
CA TYR A 87 9.75 -6.71 9.58
C TYR A 87 8.40 -7.09 8.96
N ASP A 88 7.33 -7.10 9.76
CA ASP A 88 5.97 -7.45 9.31
C ASP A 88 5.50 -6.49 8.19
N VAL A 89 5.79 -5.18 8.30
CA VAL A 89 5.48 -4.20 7.23
C VAL A 89 6.25 -4.52 5.95
N SER A 90 7.57 -4.78 6.05
CA SER A 90 8.41 -5.08 4.90
C SER A 90 7.98 -6.36 4.17
N ILE A 91 7.70 -7.44 4.90
CA ILE A 91 7.18 -8.69 4.33
C ILE A 91 5.79 -8.48 3.70
N THR A 92 4.92 -7.72 4.35
CA THR A 92 3.57 -7.45 3.83
C THR A 92 3.61 -6.68 2.51
N ARG A 93 4.54 -5.71 2.38
CA ARG A 93 4.80 -5.01 1.11
C ARG A 93 5.32 -5.97 0.03
N ALA A 94 6.33 -6.78 0.34
CA ALA A 94 6.87 -7.77 -0.59
C ALA A 94 5.78 -8.73 -1.11
N GLN A 95 4.91 -9.23 -0.24
CA GLN A 95 3.78 -10.07 -0.62
C GLN A 95 2.73 -9.33 -1.46
N ALA A 96 2.45 -8.06 -1.15
CA ALA A 96 1.54 -7.24 -1.95
C ALA A 96 2.08 -7.03 -3.37
N ASP A 97 3.36 -6.69 -3.48
CA ASP A 97 4.03 -6.47 -4.76
C ASP A 97 4.10 -7.75 -5.58
N TYR A 98 4.44 -8.89 -4.96
CA TYR A 98 4.41 -10.20 -5.60
C TYR A 98 3.03 -10.54 -6.17
N ARG A 99 1.96 -10.34 -5.39
CA ARG A 99 0.59 -10.60 -5.87
C ARG A 99 0.29 -9.77 -7.10
N ILE A 100 0.58 -8.46 -7.08
CA ILE A 100 0.36 -7.57 -8.23
C ILE A 100 1.19 -8.02 -9.44
N ALA A 101 2.45 -8.37 -9.23
CA ALA A 101 3.35 -8.84 -10.29
C ALA A 101 2.84 -10.15 -10.91
N ARG A 102 2.37 -11.10 -10.09
CA ARG A 102 1.82 -12.36 -10.56
C ARG A 102 0.56 -12.15 -11.40
N GLU A 103 -0.39 -11.32 -10.97
CA GLU A 103 -1.58 -11.03 -11.79
C GLU A 103 -1.15 -10.38 -13.13
N LYS A 104 -0.16 -9.48 -13.14
CA LYS A 104 0.40 -8.92 -14.40
C LYS A 104 1.01 -9.99 -15.31
N CYS A 105 1.50 -11.10 -14.77
CA CYS A 105 2.03 -12.21 -15.56
C CYS A 105 0.92 -13.04 -16.21
N ASP A 106 -0.33 -12.94 -15.76
CA ASP A 106 -1.43 -13.77 -16.28
C ASP A 106 -1.83 -13.45 -17.71
N ASP A 107 -1.46 -12.27 -18.24
CA ASP A 107 -1.63 -11.92 -19.65
C ASP A 107 -0.60 -12.62 -20.58
N LYS A 108 0.39 -13.31 -20.00
CA LYS A 108 1.41 -14.07 -20.75
C LYS A 108 1.01 -15.53 -20.86
N SER A 109 1.70 -16.27 -21.73
CA SER A 109 1.48 -17.71 -21.95
C SER A 109 2.79 -18.47 -22.16
N GLY A 110 2.77 -19.77 -21.85
CA GLY A 110 3.92 -20.67 -22.00
C GLY A 110 5.14 -20.20 -21.21
N ASN A 111 6.33 -20.46 -21.72
CA ASN A 111 7.60 -20.11 -21.07
C ASN A 111 7.70 -18.63 -20.65
N ALA A 112 7.08 -17.71 -21.41
CA ALA A 112 7.08 -16.29 -21.05
C ALA A 112 6.29 -16.00 -19.76
N LYS A 113 5.24 -16.77 -19.47
CA LYS A 113 4.51 -16.68 -18.20
C LYS A 113 5.34 -17.24 -17.05
N ASP A 114 5.92 -18.42 -17.26
CA ASP A 114 6.71 -19.09 -16.23
C ASP A 114 7.89 -18.22 -15.77
N VAL A 115 8.65 -17.67 -16.73
CA VAL A 115 9.75 -16.73 -16.44
C VAL A 115 9.25 -15.49 -15.68
N CYS A 116 8.11 -14.92 -16.06
CA CYS A 116 7.55 -13.76 -15.37
C CYS A 116 7.18 -14.06 -13.91
N ILE A 117 6.61 -15.23 -13.64
CA ILE A 117 6.24 -15.66 -12.29
C ILE A 117 7.51 -15.91 -11.45
N GLU A 118 8.53 -16.54 -12.03
CA GLU A 118 9.82 -16.77 -11.37
C GLU A 118 10.55 -15.46 -11.05
N GLU A 119 10.52 -14.47 -11.94
CA GLU A 119 11.06 -13.13 -11.69
C GLU A 119 10.32 -12.45 -10.54
N ALA A 120 8.98 -12.51 -10.53
CA ALA A 120 8.17 -11.96 -9.45
C ALA A 120 8.46 -12.64 -8.11
N TRP A 121 8.59 -13.97 -8.10
CA TRP A 121 8.95 -14.74 -6.91
C TRP A 121 10.36 -14.41 -6.42
N THR A 122 11.34 -14.32 -7.32
CA THR A 122 12.72 -13.95 -6.98
C THR A 122 12.79 -12.56 -6.36
N ALA A 123 12.01 -11.60 -6.88
CA ALA A 123 11.89 -10.28 -6.30
C ALA A 123 11.28 -10.32 -4.89
N GLN A 124 10.26 -11.15 -4.66
CA GLN A 124 9.69 -11.36 -3.34
C GLN A 124 10.71 -11.94 -2.35
N VAL A 125 11.43 -12.99 -2.75
CA VAL A 125 12.45 -13.64 -1.91
C VAL A 125 13.56 -12.65 -1.54
N SER A 126 14.01 -11.84 -2.50
CA SER A 126 15.00 -10.78 -2.26
C SER A 126 14.48 -9.76 -1.25
N ALA A 127 13.25 -9.26 -1.43
CA ALA A 127 12.64 -8.32 -0.51
C ALA A 127 12.41 -8.91 0.89
N ASP A 128 12.07 -10.21 0.98
CA ASP A 128 11.95 -10.92 2.25
C ASP A 128 13.31 -11.10 2.94
N ALA A 129 14.39 -11.28 2.19
CA ALA A 129 15.75 -11.33 2.73
C ALA A 129 16.19 -9.94 3.24
N ASP A 130 15.91 -8.88 2.48
CA ASP A 130 16.16 -7.50 2.90
C ASP A 130 15.32 -7.11 4.12
N ALA A 131 14.11 -7.66 4.27
CA ALA A 131 13.30 -7.47 5.47
C ALA A 131 13.96 -8.09 6.71
N ARG A 132 14.64 -9.23 6.57
CA ARG A 132 15.32 -9.94 7.68
C ARG A 132 16.61 -9.25 8.13
N SER A 133 17.19 -8.39 7.29
CA SER A 133 18.42 -7.67 7.58
C SER A 133 18.20 -6.26 8.19
N GLN A 134 16.93 -5.84 8.33
CA GLN A 134 16.50 -4.59 9.00
C GLN A 134 16.41 -4.72 10.52
#